data_AF-A0A7V6L984-F1
#
_entry.id   AF-A0A7V6L984-F1
#
_cell.length_a   1.000
_cell.length_b   1.000
_cell.length_c   1.000
_cell.angle_alpha   90.00
_cell.angle_beta   90.00
_cell.angle_gamma   90.00
#
_symmetry.space_group_name_H-M   'P 1'
#
loop_
_entity.id
_entity.type
_entity.pdbx_description
1 polymer ?
#
loop_
_entity_poly.entity_id
_entity_poly.type
_entity_poly.pdbx_seq_one_letter_code
_entity_poly.pdbx_strand_id
1 'polypeptide(L)'
;MPSVLIHNLVLLIALTSFYGFFLQQFQGKPRSFKFVIGIWFGLAAIAGMMQPFELYEGLFFDGRAIIIGLASFFGGWIPASISSLLSMSYRIYL
;
A
#
# COMPACT_ATOMS: atom_id res chain seq x y z
N MET A 1 8.66 6.72 21.39
CA MET A 1 8.75 5.25 21.50
C MET A 1 7.40 4.50 21.41
N PRO A 2 6.20 5.06 21.70
CA PRO A 2 4.91 4.38 21.45
C PRO A 2 4.25 4.74 20.11
N SER A 3 4.60 5.87 19.50
CA SER A 3 4.02 6.39 18.25
C SER A 3 4.22 5.49 17.02
N VAL A 4 5.29 4.68 17.01
CA VAL A 4 5.62 3.75 15.92
C VAL A 4 4.71 2.51 15.94
N LEU A 5 4.38 2.00 17.13
CA LEU A 5 3.37 0.93 17.26
C LEU A 5 1.99 1.43 16.82
N ILE A 6 1.66 2.69 17.09
CA ILE A 6 0.40 3.31 16.68
C ILE A 6 0.31 3.37 15.15
N HIS A 7 1.40 3.64 14.43
CA HIS A 7 1.39 3.68 12.96
C HIS A 7 1.18 2.29 12.33
N ASN A 8 1.81 1.25 12.88
CA ASN A 8 1.58 -0.14 12.46
C ASN A 8 0.16 -0.63 12.80
N LEU A 9 -0.39 -0.20 13.94
CA LEU A 9 -1.78 -0.44 14.31
C LEU A 9 -2.74 0.27 13.37
N VAL A 10 -2.48 1.53 13.00
CA VAL A 10 -3.30 2.29 12.05
C VAL A 10 -3.29 1.64 10.65
N LEU A 11 -2.16 1.09 10.20
CA LEU A 11 -2.07 0.30 8.98
C LEU A 11 -2.86 -1.01 9.07
N LEU A 12 -2.73 -1.78 10.17
CA LEU A 12 -3.51 -3.00 10.39
C LEU A 12 -5.02 -2.75 10.50
N ILE A 13 -5.42 -1.63 11.11
CA ILE A 13 -6.82 -1.19 11.20
C ILE A 13 -7.32 -0.74 9.82
N ALA A 14 -6.51 0.01 9.05
CA ALA A 14 -6.84 0.38 7.67
C ALA A 14 -7.00 -0.86 6.77
N LEU A 15 -6.13 -1.87 6.92
CA LEU A 15 -6.21 -3.18 6.27
C LEU A 15 -7.51 -3.92 6.57
N THR A 16 -7.83 -4.08 7.86
CA THR A 16 -8.95 -4.92 8.31
C THR A 16 -10.29 -4.24 8.05
N SER A 17 -10.38 -2.90 8.17
CA SER A 17 -11.53 -2.12 7.71
C SER A 17 -11.73 -2.19 6.19
N PHE A 18 -10.65 -2.28 5.40
CA PHE A 18 -10.74 -2.51 3.95
C PHE A 18 -11.19 -3.94 3.59
N TYR A 19 -10.86 -4.97 4.39
CA TYR A 19 -11.24 -6.36 4.12
C TYR A 19 -12.76 -6.59 4.16
N GLY A 20 -13.47 -5.96 5.10
CA GLY A 20 -14.94 -5.98 5.14
C GLY A 20 -15.59 -5.30 3.93
N PHE A 21 -14.97 -4.24 3.41
CA PHE A 21 -15.43 -3.52 2.21
C PHE A 21 -15.21 -4.32 0.92
N PHE A 22 -14.16 -5.14 0.88
CA PHE A 22 -13.84 -6.01 -0.24
C PHE A 22 -14.74 -7.25 -0.32
N LEU A 23 -15.16 -7.85 0.81
CA LEU A 23 -16.10 -8.98 0.75
C LEU A 23 -17.44 -8.63 0.08
N GLN A 24 -17.90 -7.38 0.17
CA GLN A 24 -19.15 -6.91 -0.45
C GLN A 24 -19.02 -6.42 -1.90
N GLN A 25 -17.85 -5.93 -2.33
CA GLN A 25 -17.67 -5.32 -3.66
C GLN A 25 -17.22 -6.30 -4.76
N PHE A 26 -17.06 -7.59 -4.44
CA PHE A 26 -16.31 -8.58 -5.25
C PHE A 26 -17.12 -9.51 -6.15
N GLN A 27 -18.38 -9.22 -6.42
CA GLN A 27 -19.11 -9.92 -7.48
C GLN A 27 -19.16 -9.07 -8.76
N GLY A 28 -18.22 -9.32 -9.68
CA GLY A 28 -18.43 -9.05 -11.11
C GLY A 28 -17.90 -7.75 -11.74
N LYS A 29 -16.91 -7.04 -11.18
CA LYS A 29 -16.44 -5.75 -11.76
C LYS A 29 -15.32 -5.84 -12.84
N PRO A 30 -15.35 -4.95 -13.86
CA PRO A 30 -14.48 -4.97 -15.06
C PRO A 30 -13.01 -4.61 -14.79
N ARG A 31 -12.11 -5.00 -15.71
CA ARG A 31 -10.65 -4.77 -15.64
C ARG A 31 -10.24 -3.32 -15.33
N SER A 32 -11.01 -2.33 -15.77
CA SER A 32 -10.75 -0.90 -15.51
C SER A 32 -10.71 -0.56 -14.02
N PHE A 33 -11.54 -1.22 -13.20
CA PHE A 33 -11.57 -0.99 -11.77
C PHE A 33 -10.27 -1.44 -11.07
N LYS A 34 -9.66 -2.52 -11.56
CA LYS A 34 -8.36 -3.00 -11.05
C LYS A 34 -7.23 -2.00 -11.33
N PHE A 35 -7.26 -1.34 -12.48
CA PHE A 35 -6.29 -0.27 -12.77
C PHE A 35 -6.40 0.89 -11.80
N VAL A 36 -7.61 1.37 -11.56
CA VAL A 36 -7.87 2.48 -10.63
C VAL A 36 -7.39 2.11 -9.22
N ILE A 37 -7.72 0.92 -8.72
CA ILE A 37 -7.24 0.44 -7.42
C ILE A 37 -5.70 0.38 -7.37
N GLY A 38 -5.05 -0.12 -8.43
CA GLY A 38 -3.60 -0.21 -8.48
C GLY A 38 -2.92 1.15 -8.38
N ILE A 39 -3.45 2.15 -9.08
CA ILE A 39 -2.96 3.53 -9.02
C ILE A 39 -3.15 4.11 -7.61
N TRP A 40 -4.32 3.91 -7.01
CA TRP A 40 -4.60 4.37 -5.64
C TRP A 40 -3.61 3.81 -4.62
N PHE A 41 -3.37 2.50 -4.64
CA PHE A 41 -2.38 1.88 -3.75
C PHE A 41 -0.96 2.35 -4.06
N GLY A 42 -0.59 2.55 -5.32
CA GLY A 42 0.74 3.05 -5.69
C GLY A 42 1.00 4.49 -5.22
N LEU A 43 0.02 5.38 -5.35
CA LEU A 43 0.12 6.75 -4.82
C LEU A 43 0.23 6.76 -3.29
N ALA A 44 -0.51 5.89 -2.59
CA ALA A 44 -0.37 5.73 -1.15
C ALA A 44 1.04 5.24 -0.77
N ALA A 45 1.62 4.31 -1.55
CA ALA A 45 2.99 3.85 -1.34
C ALA A 45 4.00 4.98 -1.51
N ILE A 46 3.86 5.81 -2.55
CA ILE A 46 4.69 7.00 -2.77
C ILE A 46 4.58 7.96 -1.58
N ALA A 47 3.37 8.25 -1.09
CA ALA A 47 3.17 9.11 0.06
C ALA A 47 3.87 8.57 1.33
N GLY A 48 3.86 7.25 1.55
CA GLY A 48 4.62 6.62 2.64
C GLY A 48 6.14 6.75 2.47
N MET A 49 6.63 6.77 1.23
CA MET A 49 8.05 6.94 0.90
C MET A 49 8.55 8.38 0.98
N MET A 50 7.66 9.37 0.93
CA MET A 50 8.03 10.80 1.07
C MET A 50 8.52 11.15 2.47
N GLN A 51 8.11 10.40 3.49
CA GLN A 51 8.50 10.67 4.88
C GLN A 51 9.02 9.37 5.53
N PRO A 52 10.19 8.88 5.10
CA PRO A 52 10.72 7.61 5.57
C PRO A 52 11.08 7.69 7.05
N PHE A 53 10.70 6.66 7.80
CA PHE A 53 11.03 6.56 9.22
C PHE A 53 12.37 5.84 9.39
N GLU A 54 13.37 6.51 9.97
CA GLU A 54 14.65 5.88 10.30
C GLU A 54 14.52 5.08 11.60
N LEU A 55 14.57 3.75 11.48
CA LEU A 55 14.47 2.81 12.62
C LEU A 55 15.80 2.68 13.38
N TYR A 56 16.90 2.67 12.63
CA TYR A 56 18.29 2.58 13.06
C TYR A 56 19.14 3.35 12.04
N GLU A 57 20.37 3.74 12.38
CA GLU A 57 21.27 4.43 11.45
C GLU A 57 21.33 3.71 10.09
N GLY A 58 20.81 4.35 9.05
CA GLY A 58 20.78 3.82 7.69
C GLY A 58 19.64 2.83 7.36
N LEU A 59 18.76 2.50 8.33
CA LEU A 59 17.59 1.64 8.12
C LEU A 59 16.30 2.46 8.00
N PHE A 60 15.89 2.75 6.77
CA PHE A 60 14.65 3.47 6.46
C PHE A 60 13.47 2.52 6.30
N PHE A 61 12.37 2.85 6.96
CA PHE A 61 11.09 2.15 6.93
C PHE A 61 9.98 3.11 6.48
N ASP A 62 9.45 2.85 5.30
CA ASP A 62 8.64 3.79 4.52
C ASP A 62 7.25 3.22 4.16
N GLY A 63 6.82 2.15 4.83
CA GLY A 63 5.46 1.59 4.72
C GLY A 63 5.09 0.93 3.38
N ARG A 64 5.90 1.10 2.32
CA ARG A 64 5.64 0.62 0.96
C ARG A 64 5.34 -0.88 0.88
N ALA A 65 6.05 -1.70 1.66
CA ALA A 65 5.89 -3.16 1.63
C ALA A 65 4.50 -3.59 2.10
N ILE A 66 3.94 -2.90 3.10
CA ILE A 66 2.60 -3.17 3.59
C ILE A 66 1.60 -2.81 2.50
N ILE A 67 1.70 -1.59 1.96
CA ILE A 67 0.78 -1.06 0.93
C ILE A 67 0.76 -1.93 -0.34
N ILE A 68 1.93 -2.40 -0.81
CA ILE A 68 2.02 -3.33 -1.95
C ILE A 68 1.43 -4.72 -1.59
N GLY A 69 1.67 -5.20 -0.37
CA GLY A 69 1.05 -6.42 0.15
C GLY A 69 -0.48 -6.36 0.11
N LEU A 70 -1.06 -5.20 0.38
CA LEU A 70 -2.51 -4.99 0.33
C LEU A 70 -3.04 -4.92 -1.09
N ALA A 71 -2.34 -4.23 -1.97
CA ALA A 71 -2.67 -4.21 -3.38
C ALA A 71 -2.71 -5.65 -3.95
N SER A 72 -1.80 -6.51 -3.49
CA SER A 72 -1.73 -7.93 -3.84
C SER A 72 -2.86 -8.74 -3.25
N PHE A 73 -3.11 -8.60 -1.95
CA PHE A 73 -4.12 -9.37 -1.23
C PHE A 73 -5.55 -9.02 -1.67
N PHE A 74 -5.85 -7.73 -1.81
CA PHE A 74 -7.19 -7.23 -2.15
C PHE A 74 -7.43 -7.13 -3.66
N GLY A 75 -6.42 -6.69 -4.41
CA GLY A 75 -6.55 -6.40 -5.84
C GLY A 75 -6.17 -7.57 -6.76
N GLY A 76 -5.44 -8.55 -6.23
CA GLY A 76 -4.74 -9.56 -7.01
C GLY A 76 -3.51 -8.98 -7.72
N TRP A 77 -3.04 -9.71 -8.74
CA TRP A 77 -1.78 -9.39 -9.41
C TRP A 77 -1.79 -8.07 -10.21
N ILE A 78 -2.92 -7.64 -10.79
CA ILE A 78 -2.97 -6.41 -11.61
C ILE A 78 -2.71 -5.15 -10.75
N PRO A 79 -3.46 -4.89 -9.66
CA PRO A 79 -3.22 -3.74 -8.80
C PRO A 79 -1.87 -3.80 -8.09
N ALA A 80 -1.40 -5.01 -7.74
CA ALA A 80 -0.07 -5.22 -7.17
C ALA A 80 1.04 -4.75 -8.11
N SER A 81 1.01 -5.16 -9.38
CA SER A 81 2.02 -4.76 -10.37
C SER A 81 2.05 -3.25 -10.57
N ILE A 82 0.87 -2.61 -10.64
CA ILE A 82 0.77 -1.15 -10.80
C ILE A 82 1.33 -0.42 -9.58
N SER A 83 0.92 -0.83 -8.37
CA SER A 83 1.40 -0.23 -7.13
C SER A 83 2.91 -0.40 -6.95
N SER A 84 3.44 -1.58 -7.27
CA SER A 84 4.86 -1.87 -7.23
C SER A 84 5.65 -1.05 -8.25
N LEU A 85 5.16 -0.92 -9.49
CA LEU A 85 5.80 -0.08 -10.52
C LEU A 85 5.87 1.39 -10.10
N LEU A 86 4.79 1.93 -9.53
CA LEU A 86 4.75 3.31 -9.05
C LEU A 86 5.73 3.54 -7.91
N SER A 87 5.73 2.65 -6.91
CA SER A 87 6.66 2.71 -5.77
C SER A 87 8.13 2.56 -6.20
N MET A 88 8.42 1.66 -7.13
CA MET A 88 9.77 1.43 -7.67
C MET A 88 10.27 2.67 -8.45
N SER A 89 9.41 3.24 -9.29
CA SER A 89 9.75 4.44 -10.07
C SER A 89 10.08 5.61 -9.17
N TYR A 90 9.30 5.80 -8.10
CA TYR A 90 9.57 6.85 -7.12
C TYR A 90 10.85 6.60 -6.32
N ARG A 91 11.17 5.35 -6.00
CA ARG A 91 12.43 5.00 -5.31
C ARG A 91 13.66 5.33 -6.13
N ILE A 92 13.62 5.12 -7.45
CA ILE A 92 14.76 5.39 -8.34
C ILE A 92 14.98 6.91 -8.49
N TYR A 93 13.92 7.70 -8.36
CA TYR A 93 13.99 9.15 -8.42
C TYR A 93 14.63 9.79 -7.17
N LEU A 94 14.55 9.11 -6.01
CA LEU A 94 15.02 9.60 -4.70
C LEU A 94 16.48 9.20 -4.43
#